data_AF-A0A1Q3L6U3-F1
#
_entry.id   AF-A0A1Q3L6U3-F1
#
_cell.length_a   1.000
_cell.length_b   1.000
_cell.length_c   1.000
_cell.angle_alpha   90.00
_cell.angle_beta   90.00
_cell.angle_gamma   90.00
#
_symmetry.space_group_name_H-M   'P 1'
#
loop_
_entity.id
_entity.type
_entity.pdbx_description
1 polymer ?
#
loop_
_entity_poly.entity_id
_entity_poly.type
_entity_poly.pdbx_seq_one_letter_code
_entity_poly.pdbx_strand_id
1 'polypeptide(L)'
;MNSDTIKPLHLTNNKEYTVLGIDFLDSSKINYMLVDDCDTYYPMFYSIDFFKITDKRISKYWYNKDLLSNGTKKGLVSFKEAVTDEYFFEHLIDGDHQTIDLFKNYKILLDFEFPNETFLVAEIIEKNWLICPHCSEIWENKGTQGVIQCPNGHFCNNPLYVRCEEINICQRINKNNMLDLSIDL
;
A
#
# COMPACT_ATOMS: atom_id res chain seq x y z
N MET A 1 19.74 21.94 27.04
CA MET A 1 18.29 21.70 26.91
C MET A 1 17.79 22.53 25.77
N ASN A 2 17.61 21.93 24.60
CA ASN A 2 16.83 22.52 23.52
C ASN A 2 15.73 21.52 23.21
N SER A 3 14.51 22.04 23.27
CA SER A 3 13.24 21.34 23.14
C SER A 3 13.25 20.40 21.94
N ASP A 4 13.11 19.10 22.19
CA ASP A 4 12.54 18.16 21.23
C ASP A 4 11.15 18.68 20.88
N THR A 5 11.06 19.45 19.79
CA THR A 5 9.80 19.78 19.15
C THR A 5 9.14 18.46 18.78
N ILE A 6 8.20 18.02 19.61
CA ILE A 6 7.33 16.89 19.31
C ILE A 6 6.63 17.25 18.00
N LYS A 7 7.04 16.59 16.90
CA LYS A 7 6.35 16.73 15.62
C LYS A 7 4.89 16.34 15.86
N PRO A 8 3.91 17.21 15.57
CA PRO A 8 2.52 16.88 15.81
C PRO A 8 2.18 15.58 15.07
N LEU A 9 1.50 14.67 15.77
CA LEU A 9 1.03 13.42 15.19
C LEU A 9 -0.20 13.75 14.34
N HIS A 10 -0.06 13.76 13.02
CA HIS A 10 -1.14 14.06 12.08
C HIS A 10 -1.91 12.79 11.70
N LEU A 11 -2.30 12.01 12.71
CA LEU A 11 -3.08 10.79 12.57
C LEU A 11 -4.43 10.98 13.25
N THR A 12 -5.49 10.62 12.55
CA THR A 12 -6.85 10.58 13.08
C THR A 12 -7.11 9.23 13.74
N ASN A 13 -7.58 9.26 15.00
CA ASN A 13 -7.96 8.05 15.72
C ASN A 13 -9.06 7.26 14.99
N ASN A 14 -8.94 5.94 14.99
CA ASN A 14 -9.86 4.98 14.35
C ASN A 14 -9.98 5.16 12.82
N LYS A 15 -9.05 5.86 12.17
CA LYS A 15 -8.94 5.89 10.71
C LYS A 15 -8.02 4.77 10.24
N GLU A 16 -8.38 4.13 9.13
CA GLU A 16 -7.52 3.17 8.45
C GLU A 16 -6.57 3.88 7.49
N TYR A 17 -5.33 3.41 7.44
CA TYR A 17 -4.28 3.93 6.56
C TYR A 17 -3.67 2.79 5.76
N THR A 18 -3.52 2.99 4.45
CA THR A 18 -2.75 2.10 3.60
C THR A 18 -1.27 2.20 3.95
N VAL A 19 -0.67 1.11 4.39
CA VAL A 19 0.79 1.04 4.57
C VAL A 19 1.43 0.92 3.20
N LEU A 20 2.27 1.89 2.84
CA LEU A 20 2.98 1.95 1.57
C LEU A 20 4.30 1.18 1.60
N GLY A 21 4.85 1.00 2.80
CA GLY A 21 6.07 0.23 3.03
C GLY A 21 6.39 0.08 4.52
N ILE A 22 7.36 -0.76 4.81
CA ILE A 22 7.85 -1.05 6.16
C ILE A 22 9.35 -0.75 6.20
N ASP A 23 9.73 0.15 7.10
CA ASP A 23 11.13 0.49 7.36
C ASP A 23 11.60 -0.23 8.62
N PHE A 24 12.62 -1.07 8.47
CA PHE A 24 13.28 -1.75 9.56
C PHE A 24 14.54 -0.95 9.94
N LEU A 25 14.45 -0.13 10.99
CA LEU A 25 15.58 0.67 11.48
C LEU A 25 16.63 -0.21 12.18
N ASP A 26 16.15 -1.20 12.94
CA ASP A 26 16.92 -2.26 13.58
C ASP A 26 16.04 -3.48 13.86
N SER A 27 16.57 -4.51 14.53
CA SER A 27 15.85 -5.76 14.82
C SER A 27 14.61 -5.60 15.72
N SER A 28 14.43 -4.44 16.37
CA SER A 28 13.38 -4.14 17.34
C SER A 28 12.53 -2.91 16.99
N LYS A 29 12.94 -2.12 15.99
CA LYS A 29 12.28 -0.86 15.62
C LYS A 29 11.77 -0.93 14.19
N ILE A 30 10.45 -0.92 14.06
CA ILE A 30 9.73 -1.00 12.80
C ILE A 30 8.87 0.25 12.66
N ASN A 31 9.00 0.92 11.52
CA ASN A 31 8.12 2.02 11.13
C ASN A 31 7.26 1.63 9.93
N TYR A 32 6.03 2.13 9.90
CA TYR A 32 5.18 2.12 8.72
C TYR A 32 5.35 3.42 7.95
N MET A 33 5.58 3.28 6.64
CA MET A 33 5.54 4.36 5.67
C MET A 33 4.09 4.52 5.18
N LEU A 34 3.48 5.69 5.39
CA LEU A 34 2.10 5.97 4.97
C LEU A 34 1.90 7.46 4.67
N VAL A 35 0.81 7.81 4.00
CA VAL A 35 0.39 9.22 3.87
C VAL A 35 -0.54 9.54 5.04
N ASP A 36 -0.14 10.50 5.86
CA ASP A 36 -0.88 10.95 7.04
C ASP A 36 -1.99 11.94 6.65
N ASP A 37 -2.58 12.62 7.64
CA ASP A 37 -3.61 13.63 7.39
C ASP A 37 -3.03 15.03 7.12
N CYS A 38 -1.70 15.16 6.99
CA CYS A 38 -1.14 16.34 6.37
C CYS A 38 -1.47 16.26 4.89
N ASP A 39 -1.95 17.36 4.30
CA ASP A 39 -2.16 17.49 2.86
C ASP A 39 -0.80 17.62 2.12
N THR A 40 0.12 16.70 2.41
CA THR A 40 1.48 16.64 1.88
C THR A 40 1.59 15.60 0.77
N TYR A 41 2.40 15.90 -0.24
CA TYR A 41 2.57 15.05 -1.42
C TYR A 41 3.57 13.89 -1.24
N TYR A 42 4.01 13.60 -0.01
CA TYR A 42 5.01 12.57 0.29
C TYR A 42 4.65 11.77 1.55
N PRO A 43 5.15 10.53 1.70
CA PRO A 43 4.82 9.70 2.85
C PRO A 43 5.65 10.06 4.09
N MET A 44 5.10 9.71 5.25
CA MET A 44 5.69 9.85 6.57
C MET A 44 5.90 8.48 7.22
N PHE A 45 6.88 8.39 8.12
CA PHE A 45 7.22 7.18 8.86
C PHE A 45 6.74 7.27 10.31
N TYR A 46 5.98 6.27 10.76
CA TYR A 46 5.44 6.20 12.11
C TYR A 46 5.74 4.85 12.77
N SER A 47 5.96 4.84 14.09
CA SER A 47 6.14 3.59 14.84
C SER A 47 4.92 2.68 14.67
N ILE A 48 5.17 1.38 14.55
CA ILE A 48 4.12 0.35 14.57
C ILE A 48 3.20 0.44 15.80
N ASP A 49 3.71 0.96 16.92
CA ASP A 49 2.99 1.08 18.20
C ASP A 49 1.74 1.96 18.10
N PHE A 50 1.63 2.81 17.08
CA PHE A 50 0.44 3.66 16.86
C PHE A 50 -0.72 2.93 16.18
N PHE A 51 -0.51 1.70 15.70
CA PHE A 51 -1.45 1.04 14.80
C PHE A 51 -1.84 -0.36 15.27
N LYS A 52 -3.06 -0.74 14.88
CA LYS A 52 -3.52 -2.12 14.89
C LYS A 52 -3.67 -2.57 13.44
N ILE A 53 -3.06 -3.70 13.10
CA ILE A 53 -3.19 -4.29 11.76
C ILE A 53 -4.61 -4.82 11.58
N THR A 54 -5.37 -4.25 10.64
CA THR A 54 -6.70 -4.72 10.24
C THR A 54 -6.65 -5.64 9.01
N ASP A 55 -5.65 -5.46 8.15
CA ASP A 55 -5.39 -6.29 6.97
C ASP A 55 -3.92 -6.74 6.93
N LYS A 56 -3.71 -8.06 6.72
CA LYS A 56 -2.39 -8.69 6.69
C LYS A 56 -1.91 -9.03 5.28
N ARG A 57 -2.70 -8.70 4.25
CA ARG A 57 -2.33 -8.97 2.85
C ARG A 57 -1.10 -8.14 2.48
N ILE A 58 -0.16 -8.77 1.77
CA ILE A 58 1.06 -8.11 1.29
C ILE A 58 0.86 -7.69 -0.16
N SER A 59 1.20 -6.44 -0.46
CA SER A 59 1.10 -5.89 -1.80
C SER A 59 2.03 -6.60 -2.80
N LYS A 60 1.54 -6.84 -4.01
CA LYS A 60 2.36 -7.28 -5.16
C LYS A 60 3.32 -6.22 -5.67
N TYR A 61 3.10 -4.96 -5.29
CA TYR A 61 3.96 -3.83 -5.65
C TYR A 61 5.13 -3.66 -4.68
N TRP A 62 5.10 -4.33 -3.53
CA TRP A 62 6.22 -4.31 -2.60
C TRP A 62 7.43 -5.08 -3.14
N TYR A 63 8.57 -4.46 -2.96
CA TYR A 63 9.89 -4.88 -3.39
C TYR A 63 10.84 -4.81 -2.19
N ASN A 64 11.78 -5.75 -2.14
CA ASN A 64 12.84 -5.76 -1.14
C ASN A 64 14.16 -6.07 -1.85
N LYS A 65 15.08 -5.10 -1.83
CA LYS A 65 16.40 -5.18 -2.48
C LYS A 65 17.34 -6.14 -1.74
N ASP A 66 17.16 -6.30 -0.43
CA ASP A 66 18.09 -6.99 0.48
C ASP A 66 17.67 -8.42 0.83
N LEU A 67 16.61 -8.95 0.21
CA LEU A 67 16.32 -10.41 0.23
C LEU A 67 17.48 -11.27 -0.32
N LEU A 68 18.47 -10.64 -0.95
CA LEU A 68 19.64 -11.28 -1.56
C LEU A 68 20.96 -11.07 -0.79
N SER A 69 20.98 -10.29 0.29
CA SER A 69 22.24 -9.79 0.89
C SER A 69 22.26 -9.93 2.41
N ASN A 70 22.75 -11.07 2.90
CA ASN A 70 23.47 -11.23 4.18
C ASN A 70 22.81 -10.76 5.50
N GLY A 71 21.54 -11.09 5.74
CA GLY A 71 21.01 -11.26 7.11
C GLY A 71 20.87 -9.99 7.98
N THR A 72 21.22 -8.81 7.48
CA THR A 72 20.92 -7.54 8.13
C THR A 72 19.44 -7.20 7.93
N LYS A 73 18.66 -7.26 9.01
CA LYS A 73 17.24 -6.88 9.04
C LYS A 73 17.00 -5.37 8.91
N LYS A 74 17.91 -4.62 8.29
CA LYS A 74 17.78 -3.16 8.14
C LYS A 74 17.44 -2.84 6.70
N GLY A 75 16.49 -1.94 6.48
CA GLY A 75 16.13 -1.47 5.14
C GLY A 75 14.64 -1.29 4.96
N LEU A 76 14.30 -0.68 3.83
CA LEU A 76 12.94 -0.38 3.42
C LEU A 76 12.38 -1.51 2.53
N VAL A 77 11.21 -2.00 2.89
CA VAL A 77 10.36 -2.83 2.03
C VAL A 77 9.21 -1.95 1.53
N SER A 78 9.19 -1.65 0.25
CA SER A 78 8.22 -0.72 -0.36
C SER A 78 8.18 -0.91 -1.87
N PHE A 79 7.47 -0.09 -2.62
CA PHE A 79 7.57 -0.11 -4.08
C PHE A 79 9.00 0.18 -4.57
N LYS A 80 9.32 -0.36 -5.75
CA LYS A 80 10.68 -0.50 -6.26
C LYS A 80 11.50 0.78 -6.16
N GLU A 81 10.98 1.90 -6.64
CA GLU A 81 11.71 3.16 -6.73
C GLU A 81 12.05 3.72 -5.35
N ALA A 82 11.14 3.65 -4.38
CA ALA A 82 11.44 4.04 -2.99
C ALA A 82 12.58 3.21 -2.36
N VAL A 83 12.79 1.98 -2.82
CA VAL A 83 13.84 1.09 -2.30
C VAL A 83 15.14 1.20 -3.08
N THR A 84 15.09 1.45 -4.39
CA THR A 84 16.27 1.40 -5.26
C THR A 84 16.92 2.74 -5.53
N ASP A 85 16.16 3.84 -5.46
CA ASP A 85 16.65 5.20 -5.67
C ASP A 85 16.91 5.87 -4.32
N GLU A 86 18.19 6.14 -4.04
CA GLU A 86 18.66 6.76 -2.80
C GLU A 86 18.11 8.19 -2.60
N TYR A 87 17.81 8.89 -3.69
CA TYR A 87 17.35 10.27 -3.68
C TYR A 87 15.84 10.40 -3.87
N PHE A 88 15.10 9.28 -3.91
CA PHE A 88 13.65 9.28 -4.18
C PHE A 88 12.88 10.21 -3.22
N PHE A 89 13.14 10.11 -1.92
CA PHE A 89 12.46 10.95 -0.93
C PHE A 89 12.92 12.41 -0.98
N GLU A 90 14.18 12.67 -1.30
CA GLU A 90 14.69 14.04 -1.49
C GLU A 90 14.01 14.71 -2.68
N HIS A 91 13.92 14.02 -3.82
CA HIS A 91 13.20 14.51 -4.99
C HIS A 91 11.71 14.77 -4.71
N LEU A 92 11.05 13.93 -3.89
CA LEU A 92 9.68 14.18 -3.46
C LEU A 92 9.54 15.45 -2.61
N ILE A 93 10.47 15.66 -1.67
CA ILE A 93 10.48 16.83 -0.78
C ILE A 93 10.77 18.11 -1.59
N ASP A 94 11.68 18.04 -2.56
CA ASP A 94 12.05 19.14 -3.45
C ASP A 94 10.97 19.48 -4.48
N GLY A 95 9.91 18.68 -4.56
CA GLY A 95 8.78 18.94 -5.43
C GLY A 95 8.99 18.49 -6.88
N ASP A 96 9.88 17.53 -7.14
CA ASP A 96 10.09 17.00 -8.47
C ASP A 96 8.81 16.37 -9.03
N HIS A 97 8.31 16.95 -10.13
CA HIS A 97 7.02 16.56 -10.70
C HIS A 97 6.98 15.10 -11.15
N GLN A 98 8.08 14.58 -11.71
CA GLN A 98 8.12 13.20 -12.19
C GLN A 98 8.04 12.21 -11.02
N THR A 99 8.77 12.49 -9.94
CA THR A 99 8.78 11.68 -8.73
C THR A 99 7.44 11.75 -8.01
N ILE A 100 6.81 12.93 -7.93
CA ILE A 100 5.47 13.11 -7.36
C ILE A 100 4.43 12.31 -8.14
N ASP A 101 4.43 12.40 -9.47
CA ASP A 101 3.46 11.68 -10.30
C ASP A 101 3.65 10.16 -10.18
N LEU A 102 4.91 9.71 -10.14
CA LEU A 102 5.23 8.31 -9.89
C LEU A 102 4.72 7.83 -8.52
N PHE A 103 4.95 8.62 -7.46
CA PHE A 103 4.45 8.31 -6.12
C PHE A 103 2.92 8.24 -6.07
N LYS A 104 2.23 9.22 -6.67
CA LYS A 104 0.76 9.23 -6.76
C LYS A 104 0.23 7.99 -7.46
N ASN A 105 0.89 7.55 -8.55
CA ASN A 105 0.52 6.33 -9.24
C ASN A 105 0.66 5.10 -8.33
N TYR A 106 1.77 4.96 -7.62
CA TYR A 106 1.93 3.86 -6.65
C TYR A 106 0.90 3.89 -5.53
N LYS A 107 0.59 5.08 -5.00
CA LYS A 107 -0.42 5.24 -3.97
C LYS A 107 -1.78 4.73 -4.45
N ILE A 108 -2.21 5.13 -5.65
CA ILE A 108 -3.46 4.66 -6.27
C ILE A 108 -3.44 3.14 -6.44
N LEU A 109 -2.33 2.58 -6.91
CA LEU A 109 -2.18 1.14 -7.12
C LEU A 109 -2.31 0.36 -5.80
N LEU A 110 -1.74 0.87 -4.71
CA LEU A 110 -1.78 0.27 -3.38
C LEU A 110 -3.15 0.43 -2.70
N ASP A 111 -3.73 1.63 -2.72
CA ASP A 111 -5.04 1.92 -2.11
C ASP A 111 -6.16 1.08 -2.73
N PHE A 112 -6.06 0.77 -4.02
CA PHE A 112 -7.07 0.00 -4.75
C PHE A 112 -6.67 -1.46 -5.01
N GLU A 113 -5.53 -1.91 -4.50
CA GLU A 113 -5.03 -3.26 -4.77
C GLU A 113 -6.01 -4.32 -4.30
N PHE A 114 -6.63 -4.11 -3.14
CA PHE A 114 -7.47 -5.08 -2.47
C PHE A 114 -8.91 -4.60 -2.32
N PRO A 115 -9.91 -5.51 -2.32
CA PRO A 115 -11.29 -5.13 -2.02
C PRO A 115 -11.40 -4.44 -0.66
N ASN A 116 -12.26 -3.43 -0.60
CA ASN A 116 -12.55 -2.62 0.57
C ASN A 116 -13.92 -2.99 1.14
N GLU A 117 -14.00 -3.30 2.44
CA GLU A 117 -15.25 -3.77 3.07
C GLU A 117 -16.39 -2.76 3.03
N THR A 118 -16.09 -1.47 2.87
CA THR A 118 -17.10 -0.40 2.83
C THR A 118 -17.69 -0.17 1.44
N PHE A 119 -17.08 -0.72 0.39
CA PHE A 119 -17.51 -0.49 -1.00
C PHE A 119 -18.51 -1.55 -1.46
N LEU A 120 -19.53 -1.10 -2.20
CA LEU A 120 -20.43 -2.00 -2.91
C LEU A 120 -19.65 -2.76 -4.00
N VAL A 121 -20.10 -3.96 -4.33
CA VAL A 121 -19.51 -4.78 -5.40
C VAL A 121 -20.23 -4.47 -6.70
N ALA A 122 -19.48 -4.26 -7.79
CA ALA A 122 -20.08 -4.16 -9.12
C ALA A 122 -20.68 -5.51 -9.56
N GLU A 123 -21.72 -5.49 -10.37
CA GLU A 123 -22.32 -6.74 -10.87
C GLU A 123 -21.76 -7.08 -12.26
N ILE A 124 -21.55 -8.37 -12.52
CA ILE A 124 -21.06 -8.85 -13.81
C ILE A 124 -22.27 -9.02 -14.74
N ILE A 125 -22.23 -8.36 -15.90
CA ILE A 125 -23.23 -8.54 -16.96
C ILE A 125 -22.81 -9.67 -17.89
N GLU A 126 -21.61 -9.56 -18.46
CA GLU A 126 -21.04 -10.56 -19.37
C GLU A 126 -19.52 -10.47 -19.37
N LYS A 127 -18.82 -11.56 -19.02
CA LYS A 127 -17.35 -11.64 -19.00
C LYS A 127 -16.73 -10.53 -18.13
N ASN A 128 -16.12 -9.53 -18.77
CA ASN A 128 -15.49 -8.38 -18.14
C ASN A 128 -16.36 -7.11 -18.16
N TRP A 129 -17.61 -7.17 -18.63
CA TRP A 129 -18.55 -6.05 -18.58
C TRP A 129 -19.26 -6.01 -17.23
N LEU A 130 -19.21 -4.85 -16.60
CA LEU A 130 -19.72 -4.60 -15.26
C LEU A 130 -20.82 -3.53 -15.28
N ILE A 131 -21.72 -3.58 -14.31
CA ILE A 131 -22.68 -2.53 -14.00
C ILE A 131 -22.43 -1.92 -12.61
N CYS A 132 -22.55 -0.60 -12.53
CA CYS A 132 -22.23 0.16 -11.32
C CYS A 132 -23.41 0.06 -10.35
N PRO A 133 -23.20 -0.34 -9.08
CA PRO A 133 -24.28 -0.46 -8.11
C PRO A 133 -24.81 0.90 -7.67
N HIS A 134 -24.09 2.00 -7.95
CA HIS A 134 -24.47 3.35 -7.55
C HIS A 134 -25.27 4.10 -8.62
N CYS A 135 -24.94 3.92 -9.90
CA CYS A 135 -25.53 4.72 -10.99
C CYS A 135 -25.96 3.89 -12.20
N SER A 136 -25.84 2.56 -12.15
CA SER A 136 -26.19 1.64 -13.23
C SER A 136 -25.42 1.86 -14.54
N GLU A 137 -24.31 2.61 -14.49
CA GLU A 137 -23.38 2.75 -15.62
C GLU A 137 -22.77 1.41 -15.99
N ILE A 138 -22.64 1.13 -17.28
CA ILE A 138 -22.11 -0.12 -17.81
C ILE A 138 -20.75 0.15 -18.44
N TRP A 139 -19.72 -0.60 -18.07
CA TRP A 139 -18.40 -0.46 -18.67
C TRP A 139 -17.63 -1.77 -18.73
N GLU A 140 -16.65 -1.80 -19.63
CA GLU A 140 -15.68 -2.88 -19.71
C GLU A 140 -14.60 -2.71 -18.63
N ASN A 141 -14.48 -3.68 -17.74
CA ASN A 141 -13.38 -3.76 -16.80
C ASN A 141 -12.09 -4.22 -17.50
N LYS A 142 -11.05 -3.40 -17.36
CA LYS A 142 -9.69 -3.67 -17.85
C LYS A 142 -8.69 -3.93 -16.72
N GLY A 143 -9.11 -3.76 -15.47
CA GLY A 143 -8.28 -3.82 -14.28
C GLY A 143 -8.33 -5.18 -13.57
N THR A 144 -7.27 -5.47 -12.83
CA THR A 144 -7.14 -6.62 -11.92
C THR A 144 -7.09 -6.20 -10.45
N GLN A 145 -7.29 -4.91 -10.19
CA GLN A 145 -7.34 -4.31 -8.86
C GLN A 145 -8.57 -4.80 -8.09
N GLY A 146 -8.47 -4.83 -6.76
CA GLY A 146 -9.58 -5.19 -5.87
C GLY A 146 -10.68 -4.13 -5.83
N VAL A 147 -10.31 -2.87 -6.06
CA VAL A 147 -11.23 -1.74 -6.23
C VAL A 147 -11.10 -1.19 -7.65
N ILE A 148 -12.23 -0.85 -8.25
CA ILE A 148 -12.34 -0.27 -9.58
C ILE A 148 -13.23 0.97 -9.55
N GLN A 149 -13.05 1.84 -10.54
CA GLN A 149 -13.83 3.06 -10.70
C GLN A 149 -14.71 2.95 -11.95
N CYS A 150 -15.99 3.26 -11.83
CA CYS A 150 -16.88 3.37 -12.99
C CYS A 150 -16.60 4.67 -13.77
N PRO A 151 -17.04 4.80 -15.04
CA PRO A 151 -16.88 6.02 -15.83
C PRO A 151 -17.45 7.30 -15.18
N ASN A 152 -18.50 7.14 -14.37
CA ASN A 152 -19.13 8.25 -13.64
C ASN A 152 -18.44 8.57 -12.30
N GLY A 153 -17.31 7.94 -11.98
CA GLY A 153 -16.44 8.31 -10.87
C GLY A 153 -16.65 7.55 -9.55
N HIS A 154 -17.67 6.71 -9.42
CA HIS A 154 -17.89 5.89 -8.22
C HIS A 154 -16.86 4.75 -8.09
N PHE A 155 -16.36 4.54 -6.88
CA PHE A 155 -15.51 3.38 -6.53
C PHE A 155 -16.38 2.20 -6.07
N CYS A 156 -16.02 1.01 -6.52
CA CYS A 156 -16.70 -0.23 -6.16
C CYS A 156 -15.70 -1.39 -6.13
N ASN A 157 -16.01 -2.43 -5.36
CA ASN A 157 -15.24 -3.66 -5.34
C ASN A 157 -15.37 -4.37 -6.68
N ASN A 158 -14.23 -4.83 -7.20
CA ASN A 158 -14.16 -5.55 -8.45
C ASN A 158 -14.61 -7.01 -8.26
N PRO A 159 -15.75 -7.44 -8.85
CA PRO A 159 -16.23 -8.81 -8.72
C PRO A 159 -15.32 -9.84 -9.42
N LEU A 160 -14.42 -9.38 -10.30
CA LEU A 160 -13.44 -10.21 -11.02
C LEU A 160 -12.08 -10.25 -10.33
N TYR A 161 -11.95 -9.64 -9.15
CA TYR A 161 -10.72 -9.71 -8.37
C TYR A 161 -10.47 -11.14 -7.88
N VAL A 162 -9.32 -11.69 -8.27
CA VAL A 162 -8.86 -13.00 -7.83
C VAL A 162 -7.63 -12.79 -6.96
N ARG A 163 -7.63 -13.41 -5.77
CA ARG A 163 -6.47 -13.34 -4.88
C ARG A 163 -5.28 -14.08 -5.48
N CYS A 164 -4.10 -13.49 -5.38
CA CYS A 164 -2.84 -14.10 -5.82
C CYS A 164 -2.51 -15.45 -5.13
N GLU A 165 -3.21 -15.86 -4.08
CA GLU A 165 -3.08 -17.21 -3.51
C GLU A 165 -3.53 -18.32 -4.48
N GLU A 166 -4.40 -17.98 -5.44
CA GLU A 166 -4.95 -18.93 -6.42
C GLU A 166 -4.10 -19.08 -7.69
N ILE A 167 -3.08 -18.21 -7.87
CA ILE A 167 -2.13 -18.26 -8.98
C ILE A 167 -0.74 -18.51 -8.39
N ASN A 168 -0.18 -19.70 -8.64
CA ASN A 168 1.07 -20.28 -8.11
C ASN A 168 2.38 -19.45 -8.18
N ILE A 169 2.33 -18.14 -8.43
CA ILE A 169 3.48 -17.26 -8.65
C ILE A 169 3.87 -16.49 -7.37
N CYS A 170 2.92 -16.09 -6.52
CA CYS A 170 3.23 -15.33 -5.30
C CYS A 170 3.87 -16.17 -4.17
N GLN A 171 3.81 -17.50 -4.26
CA GLN A 171 4.42 -18.41 -3.27
C GLN A 171 5.96 -18.39 -3.25
N ARG A 172 6.63 -17.80 -4.26
CA ARG A 172 8.09 -17.71 -4.28
C ARG A 172 8.68 -16.72 -3.28
N ILE A 173 7.92 -15.69 -2.89
CA ILE A 173 8.29 -14.81 -1.77
C ILE A 173 8.00 -15.51 -0.43
N ASN A 174 6.92 -16.31 -0.36
CA ASN A 174 6.50 -16.99 0.86
C ASN A 174 7.38 -18.17 1.29
N LYS A 175 8.07 -18.87 0.36
CA LYS A 175 8.73 -20.14 0.72
C LYS A 175 10.10 -20.03 1.36
N ASN A 176 10.81 -18.91 1.23
CA ASN A 176 12.24 -18.88 1.57
C ASN A 176 12.65 -17.90 2.67
N ASN A 177 11.79 -17.02 3.18
CA ASN A 177 12.08 -16.19 4.38
C ASN A 177 10.77 -15.64 4.93
N MET A 178 9.84 -16.55 5.22
CA MET A 178 8.63 -16.23 5.96
C MET A 178 9.04 -15.48 7.22
N LEU A 179 8.46 -14.30 7.38
CA LEU A 179 8.39 -13.57 8.62
C LEU A 179 8.05 -14.57 9.73
N ASP A 180 9.04 -14.96 10.52
CA ASP A 180 8.87 -15.39 11.92
C ASP A 180 8.37 -14.19 12.73
N LEU A 181 7.22 -13.64 12.33
CA LEU A 181 6.35 -12.81 13.14
C LEU A 181 5.19 -13.72 13.57
N SER A 182 5.53 -14.81 14.24
CA SER A 182 4.66 -15.32 15.31
C SER A 182 4.65 -14.24 16.39
N ILE A 183 3.64 -13.37 16.33
CA ILE A 183 3.24 -12.61 17.51
C ILE A 183 2.46 -13.62 18.37
N ASP A 184 3.19 -14.34 19.21
CA ASP A 184 2.59 -14.97 20.38
C ASP A 184 2.16 -13.83 21.31
N LEU A 185 0.86 -13.75 21.58
CA LEU A 185 0.33 -13.08 22.77
C LEU A 185 0.50 -14.00 23.97
#